data_AF-A0A0B1SFK5-F1
#
_entry.id   AF-A0A0B1SFK5-F1
#
_cell.length_a   1.000
_cell.length_b   1.000
_cell.length_c   1.000
_cell.angle_alpha   90.00
_cell.angle_beta   90.00
_cell.angle_gamma   90.00
#
_symmetry.space_group_name_H-M   'P 1'
#
loop_
_entity.id
_entity.type
_entity.pdbx_description
1 polymer ?
#
loop_
_entity_poly.entity_id
_entity_poly.type
_entity_poly.pdbx_seq_one_letter_code
_entity_poly.pdbx_strand_id
1 'polypeptide(L)'
;DSAAEAAAEDGDQTEEETEPILTIQDILDNEASSRETARVLLGAQDSSVCTYPEGYKPRQAVFACLTCASDPEKNEAGVCYGCSIHCHDGHNIVELFTKRKF
;
A
#
# COMPACT_ATOMS: atom_id res chain seq x y z
N ASP A 1 -27.89 -53.66 44.27
CA ASP A 1 -27.84 -52.21 44.56
C ASP A 1 -26.46 -51.69 44.23
N SER A 2 -26.21 -51.07 43.08
CA SER A 2 -26.70 -49.72 42.67
C SER A 2 -26.08 -48.63 43.56
N ALA A 3 -25.41 -47.57 43.12
CA ALA A 3 -25.17 -46.96 41.81
C ALA A 3 -23.93 -46.02 41.91
N ALA A 4 -23.41 -45.59 40.75
CA ALA A 4 -22.37 -44.57 40.59
C ALA A 4 -22.94 -43.14 40.64
N GLU A 5 -22.11 -42.14 40.97
CA GLU A 5 -22.20 -40.69 40.60
C GLU A 5 -20.95 -39.98 41.19
N ALA A 6 -19.97 -39.45 40.45
CA ALA A 6 -19.94 -38.35 39.47
C ALA A 6 -20.31 -36.97 40.07
N ALA A 7 -19.31 -36.13 40.33
CA ALA A 7 -19.41 -34.68 40.54
C ALA A 7 -18.11 -34.05 40.02
N ALA A 8 -18.11 -33.54 38.77
CA ALA A 8 -18.36 -32.14 38.39
C ALA A 8 -17.18 -31.24 38.81
N GLU A 9 -16.17 -31.05 37.95
CA GLU A 9 -16.06 -29.95 36.97
C GLU A 9 -16.37 -28.57 37.59
N ASP A 10 -15.33 -27.91 38.09
CA ASP A 10 -15.28 -26.45 38.23
C ASP A 10 -14.41 -25.94 37.08
N GLY A 11 -15.06 -25.67 35.95
CA GLY A 11 -14.43 -25.12 34.77
C GLY A 11 -14.12 -23.64 34.98
N ASP A 12 -12.85 -23.35 35.24
CA ASP A 12 -12.28 -22.01 35.08
C ASP A 12 -12.29 -21.68 33.57
N GLN A 13 -13.39 -21.10 33.10
CA GLN A 13 -13.47 -20.51 31.77
C GLN A 13 -12.83 -19.12 31.83
N THR A 14 -11.50 -19.08 31.85
CA THR A 14 -10.78 -17.94 31.32
C THR A 14 -10.82 -18.07 29.80
N GLU A 15 -11.68 -17.30 29.14
CA GLU A 15 -11.55 -17.01 27.71
C GLU A 15 -10.23 -16.25 27.51
N GLU A 16 -9.11 -16.97 27.50
CA GLU A 16 -7.86 -16.44 27.01
C GLU A 16 -8.08 -16.19 25.52
N GLU A 17 -7.99 -14.93 25.08
CA GLU A 17 -7.92 -14.57 23.66
C GLU A 17 -6.65 -15.21 23.10
N THR A 18 -6.74 -16.48 22.69
CA THR A 18 -5.63 -17.20 22.08
C THR A 18 -5.34 -16.54 20.75
N GLU A 19 -4.16 -15.94 20.60
CA GLU A 19 -3.75 -15.41 19.31
C GLU A 19 -3.81 -16.52 18.26
N PRO A 20 -4.44 -16.28 17.10
CA PRO A 20 -4.62 -17.31 16.09
C PRO A 20 -3.27 -17.80 15.60
N ILE A 21 -3.06 -19.11 15.61
CA ILE A 21 -1.86 -19.74 15.06
C ILE A 21 -1.91 -19.60 13.54
N LEU A 22 -1.02 -18.78 12.98
CA LEU A 22 -0.89 -18.57 11.54
C LEU A 22 0.23 -19.46 10.98
N THR A 23 -0.01 -20.03 9.81
CA THR A 23 1.04 -20.71 9.05
C THR A 23 1.86 -19.69 8.24
N ILE A 24 3.06 -20.08 7.82
CA ILE A 24 3.87 -19.27 6.89
C ILE A 24 3.09 -19.00 5.60
N GLN A 25 2.30 -19.97 5.13
CA GLN A 25 1.48 -19.82 3.93
C GLN A 25 0.41 -18.73 4.12
N ASP A 26 -0.26 -18.70 5.27
CA ASP A 26 -1.28 -17.68 5.57
C ASP A 26 -0.70 -16.26 5.53
N ILE A 27 0.54 -16.08 6.01
CA ILE A 27 1.24 -14.78 5.97
C ILE A 27 1.55 -14.38 4.52
N LEU A 28 2.07 -15.31 3.71
CA LEU A 28 2.42 -15.04 2.31
C LEU A 28 1.18 -14.69 1.48
N ASP A 29 0.09 -15.43 1.67
CA ASP A 29 -1.17 -15.21 0.97
C ASP A 29 -1.79 -13.86 1.36
N ASN A 30 -1.76 -13.52 2.65
CA ASN A 30 -2.22 -12.23 3.14
C ASN A 30 -1.39 -11.06 2.58
N GLU A 31 -0.07 -11.20 2.52
CA GLU A 31 0.81 -10.18 1.95
C GLU A 31 0.56 -9.98 0.44
N ALA A 32 0.40 -11.09 -0.30
CA ALA A 32 0.08 -11.05 -1.72
C ALA A 32 -1.25 -10.34 -2.00
N SER A 33 -2.30 -10.69 -1.25
CA SER A 33 -3.62 -10.04 -1.33
C SER A 33 -3.57 -8.55 -0.98
N SER A 34 -2.85 -8.19 0.08
CA SER A 34 -2.67 -6.80 0.51
C SER A 34 -1.95 -5.97 -0.55
N ARG A 35 -0.90 -6.52 -1.16
CA ARG A 35 -0.13 -5.86 -2.22
C ARG A 35 -0.96 -5.65 -3.47
N GLU A 36 -1.77 -6.63 -3.87
CA GLU A 36 -2.66 -6.50 -5.02
C GLU A 36 -3.73 -5.44 -4.77
N THR A 37 -4.35 -5.45 -3.60
CA THR A 37 -5.33 -4.42 -3.19
C THR A 37 -4.71 -3.02 -3.23
N ALA A 38 -3.50 -2.86 -2.69
CA ALA A 38 -2.77 -1.59 -2.74
C ALA A 38 -2.48 -1.15 -4.18
N ARG A 39 -2.07 -2.07 -5.07
CA ARG A 39 -1.83 -1.75 -6.49
C ARG A 39 -3.08 -1.25 -7.18
N VAL A 40 -4.22 -1.88 -6.94
CA VAL A 40 -5.51 -1.50 -7.53
C VAL A 40 -5.96 -0.13 -7.02
N LEU A 41 -5.87 0.12 -5.71
CA LEU A 41 -6.32 1.38 -5.10
C LEU A 41 -5.38 2.56 -5.37
N LEU A 42 -4.08 2.34 -5.26
CA LEU A 42 -3.04 3.38 -5.38
C LEU A 42 -2.47 3.47 -6.79
N GLY A 43 -3.06 2.80 -7.78
CA GLY A 43 -2.62 2.88 -9.19
C GLY A 43 -1.14 2.53 -9.38
N ALA A 44 -0.65 1.52 -8.66
CA ALA A 44 0.75 1.09 -8.66
C ALA A 44 1.78 2.22 -8.40
N GLN A 45 1.44 3.22 -7.58
CA GLN A 45 2.43 4.17 -7.08
C GLN A 45 3.40 3.45 -6.14
N ASP A 46 4.68 3.44 -6.48
CA ASP A 46 5.77 2.94 -5.65
C ASP A 46 6.76 4.09 -5.44
N SER A 47 7.03 4.46 -4.19
CA SER A 47 7.98 5.54 -3.90
C SER A 47 9.41 5.10 -4.20
N SER A 48 9.73 3.81 -4.12
CA SER A 48 11.09 3.31 -4.28
C SER A 48 11.57 3.19 -5.73
N VAL A 49 10.66 3.34 -6.71
CA VAL A 49 10.95 3.12 -8.13
C VAL A 49 10.57 4.34 -8.97
N CYS A 50 11.49 4.77 -9.83
CA CYS A 50 11.16 5.72 -10.89
C CYS A 50 10.51 4.99 -12.06
N THR A 51 9.26 5.34 -12.39
CA THR A 51 8.51 4.68 -13.47
C THR A 51 8.79 5.25 -14.87
N TYR A 52 9.57 6.33 -14.98
CA TYR A 52 9.88 6.96 -16.27
C TYR A 52 10.52 5.99 -17.30
N PRO A 53 11.50 5.14 -16.92
CA PRO A 53 12.10 4.16 -17.84
C PRO A 53 11.11 3.07 -18.31
N GLU A 54 10.01 2.86 -17.59
CA GLU A 54 8.99 1.87 -17.92
C GLU A 54 8.04 2.35 -19.03
N GLY A 55 8.18 3.59 -19.48
CA GLY A 55 7.41 4.17 -20.57
C GLY A 55 5.99 4.57 -20.17
N TYR A 56 5.06 4.48 -21.12
CA TYR A 56 3.69 4.97 -20.92
C TYR A 56 2.90 4.05 -19.97
N LYS A 57 2.47 4.58 -18.83
CA LYS A 57 1.58 3.92 -17.88
C LYS A 57 0.14 4.47 -18.03
N PRO A 58 -0.87 3.63 -18.29
CA PRO A 58 -2.25 4.09 -18.49
C PRO A 58 -2.89 4.76 -17.26
N ARG A 59 -2.49 4.34 -16.05
CA ARG A 59 -2.99 4.87 -14.78
C ARG A 59 -1.80 5.13 -13.87
N GLN A 60 -1.28 6.35 -13.92
CA GLN A 60 -0.16 6.78 -13.08
C GLN A 60 -0.47 8.18 -12.54
N ALA A 61 -0.26 8.39 -11.24
CA ALA A 61 -0.26 9.74 -10.69
C ALA A 61 0.99 10.49 -11.20
N VAL A 62 0.77 11.72 -11.66
CA VAL A 62 1.85 12.59 -12.15
C VAL A 62 1.91 13.81 -11.25
N PHE A 63 3.13 14.27 -11.00
CA PHE A 63 3.41 15.42 -10.14
C PHE A 63 4.15 16.48 -10.95
N ALA A 64 3.87 17.76 -10.73
CA ALA A 64 4.64 18.87 -11.28
C ALA A 64 5.53 19.48 -10.19
N CYS A 65 6.78 19.76 -10.54
CA CYS A 65 7.72 20.46 -9.68
C CYS A 65 7.79 21.93 -10.10
N LEU A 66 7.13 22.82 -9.34
CA LEU A 66 7.09 24.26 -9.61
C LEU A 66 8.45 24.93 -9.33
N THR A 67 9.31 24.29 -8.54
CA THR A 67 10.69 24.75 -8.33
C THR A 67 11.56 24.51 -9.57
N CYS A 68 11.45 23.33 -10.20
CA CYS A 68 12.28 22.96 -11.36
C CYS A 68 11.70 23.45 -12.69
N ALA A 69 10.38 23.50 -12.81
CA ALA A 69 9.65 23.98 -13.99
C ALA A 69 8.78 25.18 -13.58
N SER A 70 9.43 26.34 -13.42
CA SER A 70 8.78 27.57 -12.94
C SER A 70 7.80 28.21 -13.93
N ASP A 71 7.89 27.83 -15.21
CA ASP A 71 6.99 28.27 -16.28
C ASP A 71 6.16 27.07 -16.79
N PRO A 72 5.02 26.77 -16.15
CA PRO A 72 4.22 25.60 -16.48
C PRO A 72 3.51 25.69 -17.84
N GLU A 73 3.38 26.89 -18.41
CA GLU A 73 2.79 27.05 -19.76
C GLU A 73 3.76 26.66 -20.87
N LYS A 74 5.07 26.73 -20.61
CA LYS A 74 6.11 26.35 -21.57
C LYS A 74 6.76 25.00 -21.28
N ASN A 75 6.75 24.58 -20.03
CA ASN A 75 7.38 23.34 -19.58
C ASN A 75 6.35 22.46 -18.88
N GLU A 76 5.58 21.71 -19.67
CA GLU A 76 4.74 20.61 -19.20
C GLU A 76 5.64 19.42 -18.82
N ALA A 77 6.41 19.57 -17.73
CA ALA A 77 7.27 18.53 -17.18
C ALA A 77 6.60 17.89 -15.96
N GLY A 78 6.57 16.56 -15.94
CA GLY A 78 5.89 15.76 -14.94
C GLY A 78 6.82 14.68 -14.42
N VAL A 79 6.74 14.41 -13.13
CA VAL A 79 7.53 13.40 -12.44
C VAL A 79 6.62 12.33 -11.82
N CYS A 80 7.15 11.11 -11.68
CA CYS A 80 6.44 10.02 -11.02
C CYS A 80 6.46 10.18 -9.48
N TYR A 81 5.67 9.35 -8.78
CA TYR A 81 5.62 9.36 -7.32
C TYR A 81 6.99 9.11 -6.66
N GLY A 82 7.79 8.16 -7.14
CA GLY A 82 9.14 7.95 -6.57
C GLY A 82 10.06 9.17 -6.74
N CYS A 83 9.98 9.86 -7.87
CA CYS A 83 10.77 11.07 -8.10
C CYS A 83 10.30 12.25 -7.25
N SER A 84 9.00 12.40 -6.98
CA SER A 84 8.50 13.47 -6.11
C SER A 84 9.01 13.34 -4.68
N ILE A 85 9.25 12.12 -4.21
CA ILE A 85 9.73 11.83 -2.86
C ILE A 85 11.27 11.80 -2.76
N HIS A 86 11.99 11.33 -3.79
CA HIS A 86 13.45 11.13 -3.68
C HIS A 86 14.30 12.13 -4.46
N CYS A 87 13.84 12.59 -5.63
CA CYS A 87 14.61 13.50 -6.48
C CYS A 87 14.20 14.96 -6.28
N HIS A 88 12.96 15.19 -5.85
CA HIS A 88 12.39 16.51 -5.63
C HIS A 88 11.94 16.71 -4.18
N ASP A 89 12.60 16.03 -3.23
CA ASP A 89 12.39 16.27 -1.80
C ASP A 89 12.71 17.74 -1.46
N GLY A 90 11.85 18.36 -0.66
CA GLY A 90 11.96 19.78 -0.30
C GLY A 90 11.62 20.78 -1.41
N HIS A 91 11.22 20.36 -2.61
CA HIS A 91 10.73 21.27 -3.65
C HIS A 91 9.22 21.55 -3.53
N ASN A 92 8.76 22.61 -4.21
CA ASN A 92 7.34 22.88 -4.34
C ASN A 92 6.73 21.95 -5.40
N ILE A 93 6.07 20.89 -4.92
CA ILE A 93 5.47 19.83 -5.73
C ILE A 93 3.95 19.90 -5.62
N VAL A 94 3.27 19.79 -6.76
CA VAL A 94 1.81 19.66 -6.84
C VAL A 94 1.42 18.37 -7.55
N GLU A 95 0.43 17.67 -7.01
CA GLU A 95 -0.12 16.48 -7.66
C GLU A 95 -1.08 16.89 -8.80
N LEU A 96 -0.86 16.35 -9.99
CA LEU A 96 -1.70 16.54 -11.19
C LEU A 96 -2.69 15.39 -11.40
N PHE A 97 -2.79 14.49 -10.43
CA PHE A 97 -3.57 13.26 -10.45
C PHE A 97 -3.15 12.32 -11.59
N THR A 98 -4.08 11.46 -12.02
CA THR A 98 -3.84 10.50 -13.09
C THR A 98 -3.51 11.20 -14.41
N LYS A 99 -2.41 10.78 -15.03
CA LYS A 99 -1.95 11.26 -16.35
C LYS A 99 -3.10 11.27 -17.36
N ARG A 100 -3.39 12.44 -17.95
CA ARG A 100 -4.38 12.63 -19.02
C ARG A 100 -3.76 13.45 -20.14
N LYS A 101 -3.40 12.78 -21.25
CA LYS A 101 -2.77 13.39 -22.44
C LYS A 101 -1.48 14.15 -22.11
N PHE A 102 -0.43 13.38 -21.82
CA PHE A 102 0.92 13.88 -21.55
C PHE A 102 1.93 12.93 -22.20
#